data_AF-A0A948BHY0-F1
#
_entry.id   AF-A0A948BHY0-F1
#
_cell.length_a   1.000
_cell.length_b   1.000
_cell.length_c   1.000
_cell.angle_alpha   90.00
_cell.angle_beta   90.00
_cell.angle_gamma   90.00
#
_symmetry.space_group_name_H-M   'P 1'
#
loop_
_entity.id
_entity.type
_entity.pdbx_description
1 polymer ?
#
loop_
_entity_poly.entity_id
_entity_poly.type
_entity_poly.pdbx_seq_one_letter_code
_entity_poly.pdbx_strand_id
1 'polypeptide(L)' 'MHRHGDESILNKFFNHLTGIISLLYLLNIGAGFIELIPDNIPVIGNLDEAAAALLLINYLRYLGIDILSYFKKSSK' A
#
# COMPACT_ATOMS: atom_id res chain seq x y z
N MET A 1 10.87 14.74 1.11
CA MET A 1 10.67 14.90 2.57
C MET A 1 9.52 15.88 2.78
N HIS A 2 8.28 15.38 2.86
CA HIS A 2 7.10 16.22 3.11
C HIS A 2 7.03 16.49 4.62
N ARG A 3 7.07 17.78 5.02
CA ARG A 3 7.05 18.18 6.42
C ARG A 3 5.63 17.98 6.97
N HIS A 4 5.52 17.02 7.87
CA HIS A 4 4.28 16.50 8.43
C HIS A 4 3.54 17.45 9.41
N GLY A 5 4.08 18.67 9.59
CA GLY A 5 3.63 19.64 10.59
C GLY A 5 2.32 20.35 10.25
N ASP A 6 2.04 20.55 8.96
CA ASP A 6 0.98 21.48 8.51
C ASP A 6 -0.25 20.78 7.90
N GLU A 7 -0.28 19.44 7.87
CA GLU A 7 -1.42 18.72 7.30
C GLU A 7 -2.65 18.75 8.21
N SER A 8 -3.81 18.98 7.60
CA SER A 8 -5.10 18.96 8.30
C SER A 8 -5.36 17.61 8.96
N ILE A 9 -6.13 17.60 10.05
CA ILE A 9 -6.56 16.37 10.74
C ILE A 9 -7.24 15.40 9.76
N LEU A 10 -7.97 15.95 8.79
CA LEU A 10 -8.66 15.18 7.76
C LEU A 10 -7.68 14.41 6.88
N ASN A 11 -6.61 15.05 6.40
CA ASN A 11 -5.59 14.40 5.58
C ASN A 11 -4.88 13.30 6.36
N LYS A 12 -4.58 13.55 7.64
CA LYS A 12 -3.99 12.54 8.52
C LYS A 12 -4.90 11.33 8.63
N PHE A 13 -6.19 11.54 8.87
CA PHE A 13 -7.17 10.46 8.94
C PHE A 13 -7.23 9.66 7.63
N PHE A 14 -7.33 10.33 6.48
CA PHE A 14 -7.35 9.65 5.17
C PHE A 14 -6.09 8.83 4.90
N ASN A 15 -4.90 9.35 5.22
CA ASN A 15 -3.65 8.61 5.02
C ASN A 15 -3.58 7.36 5.89
N HIS A 16 -4.00 7.43 7.16
CA HIS A 16 -4.05 6.25 8.03
C HIS A 16 -5.09 5.23 7.55
N LEU A 17 -6.28 5.69 7.16
CA LEU A 17 -7.34 4.83 6.67
C LEU A 17 -6.92 4.08 5.39
N THR A 18 -6.39 4.80 4.40
CA THR A 18 -5.92 4.23 3.13
C THR A 18 -4.78 3.24 3.33
N GLY A 19 -3.83 3.55 4.22
CA GLY A 19 -2.73 2.66 4.59
C GLY A 19 -3.20 1.35 5.20
N ILE A 20 -4.11 1.42 6.17
CA ILE A 20 -4.68 0.24 6.86
C ILE A 20 -5.46 -0.63 5.86
N ILE A 21 -6.34 -0.03 5.05
CA ILE A 21 -7.12 -0.77 4.05
C ILE A 21 -6.19 -1.47 3.04
N SER A 22 -5.17 -0.77 2.55
CA SER A 22 -4.20 -1.35 1.60
C SER A 22 -3.46 -2.55 2.22
N LEU A 23 -3.08 -2.45 3.49
CA LEU A 23 -2.45 -3.56 4.22
C LEU A 23 -3.39 -4.75 4.38
N LEU A 24 -4.62 -4.53 4.83
CA LEU A 24 -5.61 -5.61 5.02
C LEU A 24 -5.96 -6.32 3.70
N TYR A 25 -6.09 -5.54 2.62
CA TYR A 25 -6.36 -6.04 1.27
C TYR A 25 -5.20 -6.90 0.75
N LEU A 26 -3.95 -6.45 0.87
CA LEU A 26 -2.77 -7.22 0.47
C LEU A 26 -2.53 -8.48 1.32
N LEU A 27 -2.92 -8.45 2.60
CA LEU A 27 -2.88 -9.63 3.46
C LEU A 27 -4.01 -10.62 3.16
N ASN A 28 -4.89 -10.27 2.21
CA ASN A 28 -6.07 -11.02 1.85
C ASN A 28 -6.95 -11.38 3.07
N ILE A 29 -7.07 -10.45 4.03
CA ILE A 29 -7.89 -10.64 5.22
C ILE A 29 -9.36 -10.54 4.80
N GLY A 30 -9.97 -11.69 4.52
CA GLY A 30 -11.40 -11.83 4.21
C GLY A 30 -11.74 -12.68 2.99
N ALA A 31 -10.82 -12.92 2.04
CA ALA A 31 -11.18 -13.61 0.80
C ALA A 31 -11.15 -15.14 0.86
N GLY A 32 -10.84 -15.73 2.02
CA GLY A 32 -11.11 -17.16 2.28
C GLY A 32 -12.62 -17.51 2.34
N PHE A 33 -13.52 -16.51 2.39
CA PHE A 33 -14.97 -16.72 2.51
C PHE A 33 -15.79 -16.35 1.26
N ILE A 34 -15.22 -15.66 0.26
CA ILE A 34 -15.99 -15.11 -0.88
C ILE A 34 -15.18 -15.14 -2.22
N GLU A 35 -14.53 -16.25 -2.56
CA GLU A 35 -13.92 -16.39 -3.90
C GLU A 35 -14.61 -17.51 -4.70
N LEU A 36 -15.67 -17.13 -5.44
CA LEU A 36 -16.33 -17.98 -6.45
C LEU A 36 -15.69 -17.81 -7.85
N ILE A 37 -14.74 -16.88 -8.00
CA ILE A 37 -14.08 -16.57 -9.28
C ILE A 37 -12.57 -16.78 -9.12
N PRO A 38 -11.90 -17.55 -9.99
CA PRO A 38 -10.47 -17.79 -9.90
C PRO A 38 -9.68 -16.59 -10.45
N ASP A 39 -9.12 -15.76 -9.56
CA ASP A 39 -8.21 -14.64 -9.88
C ASP A 39 -6.75 -15.08 -10.14
N ASN A 40 -6.47 -16.38 -10.09
CA ASN A 40 -5.11 -16.92 -10.11
C ASN A 40 -4.49 -17.02 -11.53
N ILE A 41 -4.98 -16.26 -12.52
CA ILE A 41 -4.41 -16.31 -13.88
C ILE A 41 -3.16 -15.42 -13.94
N PRO A 42 -1.95 -16.00 -14.10
CA PRO A 42 -0.66 -15.37 -13.79
C PRO A 42 -0.17 -14.34 -14.82
N VAL A 43 -1.07 -13.64 -15.53
CA VAL A 43 -0.74 -12.62 -16.54
C VAL A 43 -1.67 -11.39 -16.47
N ILE A 44 -2.90 -11.55 -15.98
CA ILE A 44 -3.93 -10.48 -15.94
C ILE A 44 -4.52 -10.30 -14.52
N GLY A 45 -4.27 -11.22 -13.59
CA GLY A 45 -4.70 -11.08 -12.20
C GLY A 45 -3.94 -9.98 -11.46
N ASN A 46 -4.71 -9.12 -10.79
CA ASN A 46 -4.32 -8.38 -9.58
C ASN A 46 -3.60 -7.03 -9.79
N LEU A 47 -4.09 -6.23 -10.76
CA LEU A 47 -3.69 -4.82 -10.93
C LEU A 47 -4.09 -3.96 -9.72
N ASP A 48 -5.19 -4.31 -9.08
CA ASP A 48 -5.69 -3.74 -7.84
C ASP A 48 -4.77 -4.02 -6.64
N GLU A 49 -4.16 -5.19 -6.54
CA GLU A 49 -3.11 -5.50 -5.55
C GLU A 49 -1.85 -4.72 -5.83
N ALA A 50 -1.47 -4.55 -7.10
CA ALA A 50 -0.35 -3.68 -7.45
C ALA A 50 -0.63 -2.22 -7.03
N ALA A 51 -1.86 -1.74 -7.21
CA ALA A 51 -2.27 -0.42 -6.73
C ALA A 51 -2.26 -0.34 -5.20
N ALA A 52 -2.78 -1.36 -4.50
CA ALA A 52 -2.74 -1.45 -3.04
C ALA A 52 -1.30 -1.47 -2.51
N ALA A 53 -0.38 -2.16 -3.17
CA ALA A 53 1.04 -2.17 -2.83
C ALA A 53 1.67 -0.77 -2.94
N LEU A 54 1.36 -0.04 -4.02
CA LEU A 54 1.85 1.33 -4.20
C LEU A 54 1.27 2.29 -3.15
N LEU A 55 -0.02 2.15 -2.80
CA LEU A 55 -0.65 2.93 -1.74
C LEU A 55 -0.01 2.64 -0.38
N LEU A 56 0.26 1.37 -0.07
CA LEU A 56 0.94 0.98 1.16
C LEU A 56 2.38 1.53 1.21
N ILE A 57 3.15 1.44 0.12
CA ILE A 57 4.50 2.02 0.03
C ILE A 57 4.46 3.53 0.30
N ASN A 58 3.50 4.24 -0.30
CA ASN A 58 3.33 5.68 -0.07
C ASN A 58 2.94 5.99 1.38
N TYR A 59 2.06 5.18 1.99
CA TYR A 59 1.70 5.32 3.39
C TYR A 59 2.88 5.07 4.33
N LEU A 60 3.71 4.06 4.07
CA LEU A 60 4.93 3.82 4.85
C LEU A 60 5.89 5.01 4.76
N ARG A 61 6.05 5.61 3.58
CA ARG A 61 6.82 6.84 3.40
C ARG A 61 6.23 8.02 4.17
N TYR A 62 4.91 8.12 4.20
CA TYR A 62 4.19 9.10 5.02
C TYR A 62 4.51 8.91 6.51
N LEU A 63 4.62 7.68 6.99
CA LEU A 63 5.10 7.35 8.35
C LEU A 63 6.61 7.55 8.56
N GLY A 64 7.36 7.96 7.53
CA GLY A 64 8.81 8.15 7.59
C GLY A 64 9.62 6.88 7.30
N ILE A 65 8.97 5.80 6.87
CA ILE A 65 9.61 4.53 6.52
C ILE A 65 9.72 4.43 4.99
N ASP A 66 10.88 4.73 4.43
CA ASP A 66 11.11 4.56 2.98
C ASP A 66 11.71 3.18 2.66
N ILE A 67 10.84 2.19 2.50
CA ILE A 67 11.26 0.82 2.16
C ILE A 67 11.99 0.72 0.82
N LEU A 68 11.71 1.62 -0.12
CA LEU A 68 12.36 1.63 -1.44
C LEU A 68 13.83 2.08 -1.37
N SER A 69 14.22 2.75 -0.28
CA SER A 69 15.62 3.15 -0.07
C SER A 69 16.57 1.96 0.04
N TYR A 70 16.10 0.82 0.57
CA TYR A 70 16.90 -0.41 0.68
C TYR A 70 17.17 -1.08 -0.67
N PHE A 71 16.32 -0.82 -1.67
CA PHE A 71 16.46 -1.37 -3.02
C PHE A 71 17.25 -0.46 -3.96
N LYS A 72 17.62 0.75 -3.50
CA LYS A 72 18.44 1.67 -4.30
C LYS A 72 19.85 1.10 -4.43
N LYS A 73 20.14 0.46 -5.56
CA LYS A 73 21.49 0.00 -5.90
C LYS A 73 22.46 1.18 -5.81
N SER A 74 23.54 1.02 -5.07
CA SER A 74 24.64 1.99 -5.05
C SER A 74 25.20 2.07 -6.48
N SER A 75 24.89 3.16 -7.18
CA SER A 75 25.53 3.46 -8.45
C SER A 75 26.98 3.78 -8.13
N LYS A 76 27.85 2.83 -8.42
CA LYS A 76 29.30 3.02 -8.39
C LYS A 76 29.77 3.43 -9.77
#